data_AF-A0A6I1TXP2-F1
#
_entry.id   AF-A0A6I1TXP2-F1
#
_cell.length_a   1.000
_cell.length_b   1.000
_cell.length_c   1.000
_cell.angle_alpha   90.00
_cell.angle_beta   90.00
_cell.angle_gamma   90.00
#
_symmetry.space_group_name_H-M   'P 1'
#
loop_
_entity.id
_entity.type
_entity.pdbx_description
1 polymer ?
#
loop_
_entity_poly.entity_id
_entity_poly.type
_entity_poly.pdbx_seq_one_letter_code
_entity_poly.pdbx_strand_id
1 'polypeptide(L)'
;MTAEVELHSLLDAFKGRMRIFHDGEDANLSRMLESSEQAIFQIVGTTNHNPRVREFILERARYAYNDQVEFFYQNFQGDLMALSLENYKLEEIDD
;
A
#
# COMPACT_ATOMS: atom_id res chain seq x y z
N MET A 1 6.40 -13.48 -25.89
CA MET A 1 7.27 -13.15 -24.75
C MET A 1 6.35 -12.58 -23.69
N THR A 2 5.97 -13.36 -22.69
CA THR A 2 5.27 -12.84 -21.52
C THR A 2 6.29 -12.00 -20.76
N ALA A 3 6.03 -10.70 -20.61
CA ALA A 3 6.86 -9.86 -19.76
C ALA A 3 6.90 -10.50 -18.37
N GLU A 4 8.11 -10.71 -17.85
CA GLU A 4 8.30 -11.14 -16.47
C GLU A 4 7.72 -10.02 -15.60
N VAL A 5 6.69 -10.35 -14.81
CA VAL A 5 6.05 -9.38 -13.93
C VAL A 5 7.02 -9.11 -12.79
N GLU A 6 7.46 -7.87 -12.64
CA GLU A 6 8.27 -7.45 -11.51
C GLU A 6 7.47 -7.63 -10.21
N LEU A 7 8.04 -8.36 -9.25
CA LEU A 7 7.38 -8.62 -7.97
C LEU A 7 7.53 -7.42 -7.05
N HIS A 8 6.44 -7.06 -6.36
CA HIS A 8 6.43 -5.92 -5.46
C HIS A 8 7.31 -6.21 -4.23
N SER A 9 8.08 -5.21 -3.77
CA SER A 9 9.02 -5.35 -2.64
C SER A 9 8.36 -5.81 -1.32
N LEU A 10 7.06 -5.55 -1.17
CA LEU A 10 6.23 -5.94 -0.02
C LEU A 10 5.51 -7.29 -0.18
N LEU A 11 5.75 -8.03 -1.28
CA LEU A 11 5.03 -9.27 -1.58
C LEU A 11 5.14 -10.31 -0.45
N ASP A 12 6.35 -10.58 0.04
CA ASP A 12 6.57 -11.57 1.11
C ASP A 12 5.88 -11.17 2.42
N ALA A 13 5.92 -9.88 2.75
CA ALA A 13 5.23 -9.35 3.92
C ALA A 13 3.70 -9.50 3.79
N PHE A 14 3.16 -9.29 2.59
CA PHE A 14 1.75 -9.47 2.31
C PHE A 14 1.34 -10.95 2.35
N LYS A 15 2.08 -11.84 1.68
CA LYS A 15 1.86 -13.30 1.70
C LYS A 15 1.88 -13.84 3.13
N GLY A 16 2.83 -13.38 3.95
CA GLY A 16 2.90 -13.72 5.38
C GLY A 16 1.64 -13.33 6.17
N ARG A 17 1.09 -12.13 5.94
CA ARG A 17 -0.15 -11.66 6.59
C ARG A 17 -1.37 -12.48 6.16
N MET A 18 -1.42 -12.84 4.89
CA MET A 18 -2.55 -13.56 4.30
C MET A 18 -2.44 -15.09 4.44
N ARG A 19 -1.32 -15.59 4.99
CA ARG A 19 -1.00 -17.02 5.10
C ARG A 19 -0.97 -17.73 3.74
N ILE A 20 -0.44 -17.04 2.74
CA ILE A 20 -0.24 -17.55 1.38
C ILE A 20 1.20 -18.07 1.28
N PHE A 21 1.38 -19.33 0.90
CA PHE A 21 2.70 -20.00 0.87
C PHE A 21 3.10 -20.51 -0.52
N HIS A 22 2.33 -20.16 -1.55
CA HIS A 22 2.59 -20.56 -2.94
C HIS A 22 2.74 -19.33 -3.83
N ASP A 23 3.28 -19.54 -5.03
CA ASP A 23 3.65 -18.42 -5.93
C ASP A 23 2.66 -18.21 -7.08
N GLY A 24 1.61 -19.04 -7.17
CA GLY A 24 0.65 -19.03 -8.27
C GLY A 24 -0.13 -17.73 -8.45
N GLU A 25 -0.12 -16.85 -7.44
CA GLU A 25 -0.79 -15.56 -7.45
C GLU A 25 0.14 -14.37 -7.25
N ASP A 26 1.46 -14.57 -7.21
CA ASP A 26 2.46 -13.53 -6.88
C ASP A 26 2.38 -12.31 -7.81
N ALA A 27 2.19 -12.55 -9.11
CA ALA A 27 2.00 -11.49 -10.08
C ALA A 27 0.69 -10.71 -9.84
N ASN A 28 -0.35 -11.35 -9.33
CA ASN A 28 -1.60 -10.68 -8.98
C ASN A 28 -1.46 -9.88 -7.69
N LEU A 29 -0.91 -10.50 -6.65
CA LEU A 29 -0.64 -9.85 -5.36
C LEU A 29 0.27 -8.63 -5.53
N SER A 30 1.29 -8.72 -6.39
CA SER A 30 2.18 -7.60 -6.69
C SER A 30 1.44 -6.43 -7.36
N ARG A 31 0.55 -6.70 -8.32
CA ARG A 31 -0.31 -5.67 -8.94
C ARG A 31 -1.26 -5.01 -7.93
N MET A 32 -1.76 -5.78 -6.96
CA MET A 32 -2.61 -5.23 -5.88
C MET A 32 -1.84 -4.35 -4.91
N LEU A 33 -0.59 -4.72 -4.60
CA LEU A 33 0.32 -3.94 -3.78
C LEU A 33 0.72 -2.64 -4.48
N GLU A 34 1.09 -2.70 -5.76
CA GLU A 34 1.41 -1.52 -6.58
C GLU A 34 0.23 -0.55 -6.66
N SER A 35 -0.98 -1.06 -6.92
CA SER A 35 -2.19 -0.23 -6.91
C SER A 35 -2.44 0.41 -5.54
N SER A 36 -2.10 -0.29 -4.46
CA SER A 36 -2.25 0.21 -3.10
C SER A 36 -1.20 1.26 -2.76
N GLU A 37 0.05 1.03 -3.14
CA GLU A 37 1.15 1.98 -3.05
C GLU A 37 0.80 3.31 -3.74
N GLN A 38 0.41 3.26 -5.01
CA GLN A 38 0.02 4.46 -5.77
C GLN A 38 -1.13 5.21 -5.11
N ALA A 39 -2.16 4.49 -4.63
CA ALA A 39 -3.29 5.11 -3.96
C ALA A 39 -2.89 5.78 -2.63
N ILE A 40 -2.03 5.15 -1.83
CA ILE A 40 -1.54 5.74 -0.59
C ILE A 40 -0.70 6.98 -0.90
N PHE A 41 0.21 6.91 -1.86
CA PHE A 41 1.06 8.05 -2.25
C PHE A 41 0.23 9.27 -2.68
N GLN A 42 -0.83 9.06 -3.45
CA GLN A 42 -1.75 10.15 -3.85
C GLN A 42 -2.47 10.81 -2.66
N ILE A 43 -2.69 10.07 -1.57
CA ILE A 43 -3.38 10.57 -0.38
C ILE A 43 -2.43 11.26 0.58
N VAL A 44 -1.26 10.65 0.82
CA VAL A 44 -0.34 11.10 1.86
C VAL A 44 0.75 12.04 1.33
N GLY A 45 0.94 12.13 0.01
CA GLY A 45 1.89 13.04 -0.61
C GLY A 45 3.37 12.63 -0.51
N THR A 46 3.68 11.39 -0.08
CA THR A 46 5.08 10.93 -0.01
C THR A 46 5.24 9.54 -0.58
N THR A 47 6.36 9.31 -1.26
CA THR A 47 6.84 8.00 -1.73
C THR A 47 7.77 7.32 -0.71
N ASN A 48 8.03 7.98 0.43
CA ASN A 48 8.86 7.42 1.48
C ASN A 48 8.14 6.26 2.17
N HIS A 49 8.70 5.06 2.03
CA HIS A 49 8.23 3.83 2.66
C HIS A 49 8.54 3.77 4.16
N ASN A 50 8.20 4.83 4.89
CA ASN A 50 8.25 4.80 6.34
C ASN A 50 7.29 3.71 6.88
N PRO A 51 7.45 3.25 8.13
CA PRO A 51 6.65 2.16 8.67
C PRO A 51 5.13 2.39 8.58
N ARG A 52 4.64 3.63 8.69
CA ARG A 52 3.20 3.96 8.58
C ARG A 52 2.70 3.83 7.15
N VAL A 53 3.43 4.37 6.18
CA VAL A 53 3.09 4.26 4.74
C VAL A 53 3.05 2.79 4.33
N ARG A 54 4.07 2.02 4.72
CA ARG A 54 4.11 0.57 4.45
C ARG A 54 2.91 -0.17 5.04
N GLU A 55 2.48 0.20 6.24
CA GLU A 55 1.30 -0.40 6.88
C GLU A 55 0.03 -0.13 6.08
N PHE A 56 -0.19 1.11 5.64
CA PHE A 56 -1.35 1.45 4.82
C PHE A 56 -1.38 0.73 3.48
N ILE A 57 -0.23 0.52 2.83
CA ILE A 57 -0.14 -0.23 1.58
C ILE A 57 -0.59 -1.68 1.80
N LEU A 58 -0.05 -2.32 2.84
CA LEU A 58 -0.38 -3.71 3.19
C LEU A 58 -1.85 -3.86 3.61
N GLU A 59 -2.38 -2.91 4.38
CA GLU A 59 -3.78 -2.91 4.81
C GLU A 59 -4.71 -2.67 3.63
N ARG A 60 -4.49 -1.66 2.79
CA ARG A 60 -5.32 -1.42 1.61
C ARG A 60 -5.30 -2.63 0.66
N ALA A 61 -4.14 -3.24 0.44
CA ALA A 61 -4.02 -4.47 -0.34
C ALA A 61 -4.81 -5.63 0.28
N ARG A 62 -4.87 -5.73 1.62
CA ARG A 62 -5.68 -6.75 2.32
C ARG A 62 -7.17 -6.53 2.09
N TYR A 63 -7.64 -5.29 2.22
CA TYR A 63 -9.04 -4.98 1.92
C TYR A 63 -9.36 -5.24 0.45
N ALA A 64 -8.47 -4.89 -0.48
CA ALA A 64 -8.65 -5.20 -1.91
C ALA A 64 -8.69 -6.71 -2.17
N TYR A 65 -7.84 -7.51 -1.51
CA TYR A 65 -7.82 -8.97 -1.66
C TYR A 65 -9.12 -9.62 -1.16
N ASN A 66 -9.73 -9.02 -0.15
CA ASN A 66 -10.99 -9.50 0.42
C ASN A 66 -12.23 -8.85 -0.21
N ASP A 67 -12.10 -8.15 -1.35
CA ASP A 67 -13.20 -7.42 -2.02
C ASP A 67 -13.91 -6.42 -1.10
N GLN A 68 -13.14 -5.67 -0.31
CA GLN A 68 -13.61 -4.78 0.76
C GLN A 68 -12.93 -3.39 0.75
N VAL A 69 -12.26 -3.00 -0.35
CA VAL A 69 -11.44 -1.77 -0.42
C VAL A 69 -12.20 -0.49 -0.03
N GLU A 70 -13.52 -0.45 -0.21
CA GLU A 70 -14.37 0.67 0.21
C GLU A 70 -14.34 0.92 1.72
N PHE A 71 -14.20 -0.13 2.54
CA PHE A 71 -14.16 -0.03 4.00
C PHE A 71 -12.80 0.46 4.51
N PHE A 72 -11.73 0.30 3.73
CA PHE A 72 -10.40 0.80 4.08
C PHE A 72 -10.44 2.32 4.32
N TYR A 73 -11.05 3.06 3.40
CA TYR A 73 -11.08 4.52 3.47
C TYR A 73 -11.86 5.02 4.68
N GLN A 74 -12.94 4.34 5.05
CA GLN A 74 -13.71 4.68 6.25
C GLN A 74 -12.92 4.35 7.53
N ASN A 75 -12.27 3.20 7.58
CA ASN A 75 -11.59 2.72 8.80
C ASN A 75 -10.30 3.48 9.11
N PHE A 76 -9.61 3.98 8.08
CA PHE A 76 -8.33 4.68 8.23
C PHE A 76 -8.38 6.17 7.87
N GLN A 77 -9.57 6.75 7.68
CA GLN A 77 -9.74 8.15 7.26
C GLN A 77 -8.94 9.12 8.14
N GLY A 78 -9.06 8.97 9.47
CA GLY A 78 -8.39 9.83 10.43
C GLY A 78 -6.87 9.74 10.35
N ASP A 79 -6.34 8.52 10.26
CA ASP A 79 -4.89 8.30 10.23
C ASP A 79 -4.28 8.73 8.90
N LEU A 80 -4.98 8.51 7.78
CA LEU A 80 -4.56 8.99 6.46
C LEU A 80 -4.50 10.52 6.42
N MET A 81 -5.51 11.19 7.00
CA MET A 81 -5.55 12.65 7.08
C MET A 81 -4.47 13.21 8.02
N ALA A 82 -4.19 12.53 9.14
CA ALA A 82 -3.10 12.91 10.02
C ALA A 82 -1.74 12.84 9.30
N LEU A 83 -1.48 11.72 8.59
CA LEU A 83 -0.23 11.52 7.88
C LEU A 83 -0.06 12.46 6.69
N SER A 84 -1.12 12.76 5.94
CA SER A 84 -1.05 13.73 4.84
C SER A 84 -0.72 15.14 5.33
N LEU A 85 -1.29 15.58 6.46
CA LEU A 85 -0.96 16.86 7.09
C LEU A 85 0.46 16.90 7.66
N GLU A 86 0.95 15.79 8.22
CA GLU A 86 2.35 15.66 8.66
C GLU A 86 3.32 15.85 7.48
N ASN A 87 3.04 15.20 6.34
CA ASN A 87 3.89 15.29 5.15
C ASN A 87 3.84 16.65 4.47
N TYR A 88 2.65 17.27 4.39
CA TYR A 88 2.52 18.62 3.85
C TYR A 88 3.38 19.65 4.60
N LYS A 89 3.45 19.55 5.94
CA LYS A 89 4.30 20.41 6.76
C LYS A 89 5.80 20.18 6.55
N LEU A 90 6.21 18.98 6.16
CA LEU A 90 7.61 18.67 5.90
C LEU A 90 8.06 19.30 4.58
N GLU A 91 7.20 19.33 3.56
CA GLU A 91 7.48 20.00 2.29
C GLU A 91 7.67 21.52 2.47
N GLU A 92 6.89 22.19 3.34
CA GLU A 92 7.05 23.63 3.63
C GLU A 92 8.34 23.99 4.38
N ILE A 93 9.02 23.02 5.01
CA ILE A 93 10.25 23.27 5.79
C ILE A 93 11.51 23.10 4.91
N ASP A 94 11.39 22.44 3.76
CA ASP A 94 12.52 22.11 2.86
C ASP A 94 12.75 23.19 1.76
N ASP A 95 11.98 24.29 1.78
CA ASP A 95 12.11 25.50 0.93
C ASP A 95 12.73 26.69 1.70
#